data_AF-A0A2U8WL24-F1
#
_entry.id   AF-A0A2U8WL24-F1
#
_cell.length_a   1.000
_cell.length_b   1.000
_cell.length_c   1.000
_cell.angle_alpha   90.00
_cell.angle_beta   90.00
_cell.angle_gamma   90.00
#
_symmetry.space_group_name_H-M   'P 1'
#
loop_
_entity.id
_entity.type
_entity.pdbx_description
1 polymer ?
#
loop_
_entity_poly.entity_id
_entity_poly.type
_entity_poly.pdbx_seq_one_letter_code
_entity_poly.pdbx_strand_id
1 'polypeptide(L)'
;MRPWTYRGRPPTLPWPHGGSPGGGRFSMRTPPGIAFLGGTDGHAVLIDEEGRYAYEMWLGGFDPARGLYSAHVIIRTDLRGSGIAARTGTSEGVRAFGGSLVGGLVRREELERGEIRHAIAMAASTSQASPTRIVWPASTTDGDGRNGHTGIIPMGALFAIPPQVDLDRLGLATPEGRALARAFQEFGGYITDTAGRTVVIAYLEEGCTEAQIDRLQSDKDRILTALTMVTNNSAAHPGGPGPRVAAPPPPLKGE
;
A
#
# COMPACT_ATOMS: atom_id res chain seq x y z
N MET A 1 -23.23 13.58 8.23
CA MET A 1 -21.87 14.06 7.86
C MET A 1 -21.13 14.47 9.12
N ARG A 2 -19.82 14.23 9.22
CA ARG A 2 -18.95 14.67 10.32
C ARG A 2 -17.98 15.75 9.80
N PRO A 3 -17.58 16.72 10.65
CA PRO A 3 -16.65 17.76 10.24
C PRO A 3 -15.21 17.23 10.19
N TRP A 4 -14.46 17.70 9.19
CA TRP A 4 -13.06 17.38 8.97
C TRP A 4 -12.24 18.65 8.74
N THR A 5 -10.98 18.62 9.19
CA THR A 5 -9.95 19.57 8.79
C THR A 5 -8.76 18.84 8.17
N TYR A 6 -8.06 19.50 7.26
CA TYR A 6 -6.81 18.98 6.71
C TYR A 6 -5.77 20.10 6.59
N ARG A 7 -4.47 19.75 6.58
CA ARG A 7 -3.38 20.69 6.32
C ARG A 7 -2.91 20.69 4.88
N GLY A 8 -2.99 19.55 4.20
CA GLY A 8 -2.55 19.38 2.83
C GLY A 8 -3.41 18.37 2.07
N ARG A 9 -3.56 18.62 0.77
CA ARG A 9 -3.97 17.65 -0.23
C ARG A 9 -3.25 17.94 -1.55
N PRO A 10 -3.05 16.96 -2.44
CA PRO A 10 -2.53 17.23 -3.78
C PRO A 10 -3.51 18.13 -4.55
N PRO A 11 -3.00 19.14 -5.29
CA PRO A 11 -3.83 20.01 -6.12
C PRO A 11 -4.31 19.31 -7.40
N THR A 12 -3.66 18.20 -7.78
CA THR A 12 -3.86 17.48 -9.05
C THR A 12 -5.03 16.50 -9.02
N LEU A 13 -5.51 16.12 -7.83
CA LEU A 13 -6.60 15.15 -7.70
C LEU A 13 -7.97 15.81 -7.53
N PRO A 14 -9.05 15.20 -8.05
CA PRO A 14 -10.41 15.71 -7.88
C PRO A 14 -10.81 15.82 -6.41
N TRP A 15 -11.29 17.01 -6.04
CA TRP A 15 -11.71 17.29 -4.67
C TRP A 15 -13.08 18.00 -4.67
N PRO A 16 -14.18 17.28 -4.34
CA PRO A 16 -15.54 17.81 -4.50
C PRO A 16 -15.95 18.76 -3.36
N HIS A 17 -15.14 18.90 -2.32
CA HIS A 17 -15.53 19.62 -1.10
C HIS A 17 -15.15 21.11 -1.09
N GLY A 18 -14.54 21.61 -2.18
CA GLY A 18 -13.97 22.95 -2.23
C GLY A 18 -12.76 23.13 -1.29
N GLY A 19 -12.29 24.37 -1.15
CA GLY A 19 -11.15 24.70 -0.28
C GLY A 19 -9.77 24.54 -0.91
N SER A 20 -8.78 25.20 -0.30
CA SER A 20 -7.40 25.27 -0.77
C SER A 20 -6.67 23.93 -0.63
N PRO A 21 -5.74 23.58 -1.53
CA PRO A 21 -4.81 22.47 -1.30
C PRO A 21 -3.99 22.61 -0.01
N GLY A 22 -3.64 23.84 0.39
CA GLY A 22 -2.84 24.16 1.58
C GLY A 22 -3.62 24.21 2.90
N GLY A 23 -4.68 23.42 2.99
CA GLY A 23 -5.48 23.27 4.19
C GLY A 23 -6.91 23.79 4.05
N GLY A 24 -7.81 23.18 4.81
CA GLY A 24 -9.22 23.49 4.70
C GLY A 24 -10.09 22.74 5.69
N ARG A 25 -11.38 23.05 5.64
CA ARG A 25 -12.43 22.39 6.41
C ARG A 25 -13.51 21.90 5.44
N PHE A 26 -14.02 20.70 5.69
CA PHE A 26 -15.12 20.14 4.95
C PHE A 26 -15.97 19.22 5.83
N SER A 27 -16.96 18.56 5.26
CA SER A 27 -17.73 17.52 5.94
C SER A 27 -17.98 16.36 5.00
N MET A 28 -17.81 15.14 5.50
CA MET A 28 -18.10 13.92 4.75
C MET A 28 -18.84 12.91 5.60
N ARG A 29 -19.38 11.85 5.00
CA ARG A 29 -19.87 10.71 5.77
C ARG A 29 -18.67 10.04 6.40
N THR A 30 -18.80 9.68 7.67
CA THR A 30 -17.69 9.19 8.47
C THR A 30 -18.28 8.21 9.45
N PRO A 31 -17.98 6.90 9.32
CA PRO A 31 -18.38 5.90 10.30
C PRO A 31 -17.91 6.31 11.70
N PRO A 32 -18.67 6.00 12.76
CA PRO A 32 -18.16 6.13 14.11
C PRO A 32 -17.00 5.14 14.34
N GLY A 33 -16.06 5.49 15.20
CA GLY A 33 -15.03 4.56 15.67
C GLY A 33 -13.96 4.22 14.65
N ILE A 34 -13.66 5.12 13.70
CA ILE A 34 -12.52 4.94 12.78
C ILE A 34 -11.24 4.77 13.59
N ALA A 35 -10.53 3.69 13.34
CA ALA A 35 -9.18 3.53 13.84
C ALA A 35 -8.20 4.29 12.95
N PHE A 36 -7.28 5.01 13.59
CA PHE A 36 -6.11 5.59 12.95
C PHE A 36 -4.92 4.70 13.30
N LEU A 37 -4.43 3.95 12.32
CA LEU A 37 -3.45 2.88 12.47
C LEU A 37 -2.03 3.35 12.07
N GLY A 38 -1.03 2.46 12.14
CA GLY A 38 0.33 2.78 11.72
C GLY A 38 1.15 3.56 12.77
N GLY A 39 0.79 3.44 14.05
CA GLY A 39 1.55 4.06 15.14
C GLY A 39 1.53 5.58 15.06
N THR A 40 2.68 6.20 14.81
CA THR A 40 2.78 7.66 14.69
C THR A 40 2.15 8.20 13.41
N ASP A 41 1.93 7.37 12.39
CA ASP A 41 1.41 7.83 11.10
C ASP A 41 -0.09 8.05 11.06
N GLY A 42 -0.86 7.48 11.99
CA GLY A 42 -2.30 7.70 12.10
C GLY A 42 -3.05 7.52 10.78
N HIS A 43 -2.72 6.50 10.01
CA HIS A 43 -3.33 6.21 8.73
C HIS A 43 -4.78 5.74 8.87
N ALA A 44 -5.62 6.17 7.94
CA ALA A 44 -6.98 5.64 7.79
C ALA A 44 -7.40 5.71 6.32
N VAL A 45 -8.33 4.82 5.95
CA VAL A 45 -8.97 4.81 4.63
C VAL A 45 -10.47 4.77 4.83
N LEU A 46 -11.20 5.64 4.13
CA LEU A 46 -12.65 5.67 4.11
C LEU A 46 -13.14 5.57 2.67
N ILE A 47 -13.88 4.51 2.37
CA ILE A 47 -14.49 4.33 1.05
C ILE A 47 -15.88 5.01 1.07
N ASP A 48 -16.21 5.74 0.00
CA ASP A 48 -17.52 6.37 -0.16
C ASP A 48 -18.66 5.35 -0.33
N GLU A 49 -19.90 5.82 -0.23
CA GLU A 49 -21.08 4.93 -0.25
C GLU A 49 -21.25 4.22 -1.59
N GLU A 50 -20.83 4.86 -2.68
CA GLU A 50 -20.84 4.32 -4.02
C GLU A 50 -19.69 3.32 -4.28
N GLY A 51 -18.73 3.21 -3.37
CA GLY A 51 -17.57 2.33 -3.50
C GLY A 51 -16.62 2.75 -4.63
N ARG A 52 -16.63 4.02 -5.03
CA ARG A 52 -15.82 4.54 -6.14
C ARG A 52 -14.58 5.26 -5.65
N TYR A 53 -14.65 5.99 -4.55
CA TYR A 53 -13.52 6.79 -4.08
C TYR A 53 -13.10 6.40 -2.67
N ALA A 54 -11.79 6.31 -2.46
CA ALA A 54 -11.18 6.19 -1.15
C ALA A 54 -10.64 7.56 -0.70
N TYR A 55 -10.99 7.96 0.52
CA TYR A 55 -10.36 9.05 1.24
C TYR A 55 -9.28 8.45 2.13
N GLU A 56 -8.03 8.77 1.84
CA GLU A 56 -6.86 8.25 2.55
C GLU A 56 -6.20 9.36 3.35
N MET A 57 -5.76 9.04 4.56
CA MET A 57 -5.20 10.03 5.50
C MET A 57 -3.81 9.63 5.98
N TRP A 58 -2.97 10.65 6.18
CA TRP A 58 -1.76 10.57 6.99
C TRP A 58 -1.84 11.61 8.12
N LEU A 59 -1.36 11.19 9.30
CA LEU A 59 -1.53 11.84 10.60
C LEU A 59 -3.00 12.20 10.86
N GLY A 60 -3.85 11.19 10.71
CA GLY A 60 -5.27 11.28 11.01
C GLY A 60 -5.54 11.26 12.52
N GLY A 61 -6.64 11.88 12.93
CA GLY A 61 -7.05 11.89 14.33
C GLY A 61 -8.49 12.37 14.53
N PHE A 62 -8.98 12.17 15.75
CA PHE A 62 -10.30 12.61 16.19
C PHE A 62 -10.22 13.34 17.53
N ASP A 63 -10.76 14.56 17.58
CA ASP A 63 -10.94 15.34 18.80
C ASP A 63 -12.37 15.12 19.33
N PRO A 64 -12.56 14.35 20.42
CA PRO A 64 -13.89 14.06 20.95
C PRO A 64 -14.56 15.28 21.60
N ALA A 65 -13.80 16.25 22.12
CA ALA A 65 -14.36 17.44 22.74
C ALA A 65 -15.01 18.36 21.69
N ARG A 66 -14.46 18.38 20.48
CA ARG A 66 -14.98 19.16 19.35
C ARG A 66 -15.82 18.34 18.36
N GLY A 67 -15.82 17.02 18.50
CA GLY A 67 -16.39 16.10 17.51
C GLY A 67 -15.77 16.28 16.12
N LEU A 68 -14.47 16.59 16.06
CA LEU A 68 -13.77 17.02 14.86
C LEU A 68 -12.71 16.02 14.44
N TYR A 69 -12.75 15.60 13.17
CA TYR A 69 -11.69 14.82 12.58
C TYR A 69 -10.63 15.73 11.93
N SER A 70 -9.38 15.27 11.93
CA SER A 70 -8.25 15.97 11.32
C SER A 70 -7.35 15.02 10.56
N ALA A 71 -6.67 15.53 9.54
CA ALA A 71 -5.54 14.85 8.89
C ALA A 71 -4.44 15.87 8.56
N HIS A 72 -3.17 15.46 8.57
CA HIS A 72 -2.13 16.31 8.01
C HIS A 72 -2.24 16.31 6.49
N VAL A 73 -2.26 15.13 5.88
CA VAL A 73 -2.56 14.96 4.46
C VAL A 73 -3.85 14.17 4.31
N ILE A 74 -4.73 14.64 3.41
CA ILE A 74 -5.88 13.87 2.96
C ILE A 74 -5.91 13.80 1.43
N ILE A 75 -6.22 12.62 0.92
CA ILE A 75 -6.21 12.34 -0.52
C ILE A 75 -7.51 11.65 -0.89
N ARG A 76 -8.05 11.98 -2.06
CA ARG A 76 -9.22 11.31 -2.63
C ARG A 76 -8.80 10.56 -3.89
N THR A 77 -8.71 9.24 -3.77
CA THR A 77 -8.27 8.32 -4.83
C THR A 77 -9.48 7.71 -5.52
N ASP A 78 -9.53 7.72 -6.86
CA ASP A 78 -10.51 6.92 -7.61
C ASP A 78 -10.06 5.46 -7.57
N LEU A 79 -10.89 4.59 -6.99
CA LEU A 79 -10.58 3.16 -6.85
C LEU A 79 -10.52 2.44 -8.20
N ARG A 80 -11.07 3.03 -9.28
CA ARG A 80 -10.93 2.52 -10.66
C ARG A 80 -9.68 3.06 -11.37
N GLY A 81 -8.94 3.95 -10.73
CA GLY A 81 -7.68 4.47 -11.25
C GLY A 81 -6.50 3.59 -10.89
N SER A 82 -5.31 3.97 -11.38
CA SER A 82 -4.06 3.26 -11.06
C SER A 82 -3.67 3.38 -9.58
N GLY A 83 -4.13 4.45 -8.89
CA GLY A 83 -3.67 4.79 -7.55
C GLY A 83 -2.18 5.19 -7.49
N ILE A 84 -1.55 5.44 -8.63
CA ILE A 84 -0.13 5.81 -8.75
C ILE A 84 -0.06 7.26 -9.21
N ALA A 85 0.87 8.04 -8.64
CA ALA A 85 1.06 9.42 -9.04
C ALA A 85 1.48 9.55 -10.51
N ALA A 86 0.91 10.54 -11.19
CA ALA A 86 1.16 10.78 -12.61
C ALA A 86 2.62 11.21 -12.93
N ARG A 87 3.35 11.78 -11.94
CA ARG A 87 4.71 12.32 -12.15
C ARG A 87 5.62 12.02 -10.98
N THR A 88 6.88 11.69 -11.28
CA THR A 88 7.96 11.64 -10.29
C THR A 88 8.10 12.99 -9.57
N GLY A 89 8.36 12.95 -8.26
CA GLY A 89 8.41 14.12 -7.38
C GLY A 89 7.05 14.64 -6.93
N THR A 90 5.94 13.98 -7.32
CA THR A 90 4.60 14.31 -6.83
C THR A 90 4.02 13.14 -6.04
N SER A 91 3.25 13.44 -5.00
CA SER A 91 2.54 12.45 -4.22
C SER A 91 1.04 12.62 -4.43
N GLU A 92 0.40 11.57 -4.94
CA GLU A 92 -1.04 11.47 -5.21
C GLU A 92 -1.68 10.33 -4.40
N GLY A 93 -0.99 9.86 -3.37
CA GLY A 93 -1.49 8.95 -2.33
C GLY A 93 -0.67 9.07 -1.06
N VAL A 94 -1.17 8.57 0.07
CA VAL A 94 -0.58 8.90 1.39
C VAL A 94 0.56 7.97 1.81
N ARG A 95 0.87 6.96 0.99
CA ARG A 95 1.97 6.03 1.25
C ARG A 95 3.27 6.57 0.66
N ALA A 96 4.42 6.25 1.26
CA ALA A 96 5.69 6.89 0.95
C ALA A 96 6.17 6.78 -0.51
N PHE A 97 5.75 5.76 -1.28
CA PHE A 97 6.05 5.71 -2.71
C PHE A 97 5.34 6.79 -3.54
N GLY A 98 4.39 7.51 -2.95
CA GLY A 98 3.61 8.60 -3.56
C GLY A 98 2.28 8.17 -4.16
N GLY A 99 1.85 6.92 -3.93
CA GLY A 99 0.57 6.40 -4.37
C GLY A 99 -0.30 5.89 -3.23
N SER A 100 -1.41 5.26 -3.61
CA SER A 100 -2.53 4.89 -2.76
C SER A 100 -2.13 3.94 -1.62
N LEU A 101 -2.72 4.16 -0.45
CA LEU A 101 -2.59 3.31 0.71
C LEU A 101 -3.34 1.98 0.55
N VAL A 102 -4.42 1.91 -0.23
CA VAL A 102 -5.12 0.63 -0.49
C VAL A 102 -4.42 -0.23 -1.54
N GLY A 103 -3.56 0.37 -2.37
CA GLY A 103 -2.78 -0.36 -3.36
C GLY A 103 -1.92 -1.45 -2.71
N GLY A 104 -2.20 -2.71 -3.06
CA GLY A 104 -1.47 -3.89 -2.59
C GLY A 104 -1.74 -4.32 -1.14
N LEU A 105 -2.78 -3.77 -0.49
CA LEU A 105 -3.22 -4.20 0.84
C LEU A 105 -3.83 -5.61 0.77
N VAL A 106 -3.40 -6.52 1.65
CA VAL A 106 -3.98 -7.86 1.76
C VAL A 106 -5.22 -7.83 2.64
N ARG A 107 -6.31 -8.42 2.15
CA ARG A 107 -7.62 -8.40 2.80
C ARG A 107 -7.93 -9.73 3.49
N ARG A 108 -8.74 -9.67 4.54
CA ARG A 108 -9.21 -10.81 5.33
C ARG A 108 -9.87 -11.85 4.44
N GLU A 109 -10.76 -11.42 3.54
CA GLU A 109 -11.50 -12.31 2.65
C GLU A 109 -10.58 -13.05 1.65
N GLU A 110 -9.44 -12.45 1.29
CA GLU A 110 -8.44 -13.10 0.42
C GLU A 110 -7.71 -14.21 1.17
N LEU A 111 -7.40 -13.98 2.44
CA LEU A 111 -6.80 -14.99 3.33
C LEU A 111 -7.81 -16.11 3.66
N GLU A 112 -9.09 -15.78 3.88
CA GLU A 112 -10.16 -16.77 4.08
C GLU A 112 -10.36 -17.67 2.86
N ARG A 113 -10.31 -17.09 1.65
CA ARG A 113 -10.39 -17.84 0.39
C ARG A 113 -9.08 -18.55 0.03
N GLY A 114 -7.96 -18.18 0.65
CA GLY A 114 -6.63 -18.68 0.32
C GLY A 114 -6.11 -18.19 -1.04
N GLU A 115 -6.59 -17.05 -1.52
CA GLU A 115 -6.26 -16.52 -2.85
C GLU A 115 -6.18 -14.99 -2.83
N ILE A 116 -4.96 -14.47 -3.02
CA ILE A 116 -4.66 -13.05 -3.18
C ILE A 116 -4.29 -12.81 -4.65
N ARG A 117 -5.13 -12.05 -5.35
CA ARG A 117 -5.04 -11.86 -6.82
C ARG A 117 -4.53 -10.46 -7.18
N HIS A 118 -3.46 -10.00 -6.54
CA HIS A 118 -2.84 -8.72 -6.84
C HIS A 118 -1.39 -8.68 -6.32
N ALA A 119 -0.63 -7.67 -6.73
CA ALA A 119 0.70 -7.43 -6.20
C ALA A 119 0.64 -6.96 -4.73
N ILE A 120 1.61 -7.37 -3.93
CA ILE A 120 1.63 -7.10 -2.48
C ILE A 120 2.35 -5.79 -2.18
N ALA A 121 1.81 -5.00 -1.26
CA ALA A 121 2.53 -3.85 -0.72
C ALA A 121 3.51 -4.30 0.37
N MET A 122 4.77 -3.93 0.22
CA MET A 122 5.86 -4.23 1.16
C MET A 122 6.53 -2.97 1.67
N ALA A 123 7.35 -3.11 2.71
CA ALA A 123 8.29 -2.07 3.14
C ALA A 123 9.68 -2.63 3.39
N ALA A 124 10.69 -1.87 2.99
CA ALA A 124 12.07 -2.17 3.28
C ALA A 124 12.48 -1.57 4.63
N SER A 125 13.44 -2.20 5.31
CA SER A 125 14.10 -1.52 6.44
C SER A 125 14.76 -0.24 5.95
N THR A 126 14.78 0.83 6.76
CA THR A 126 15.54 2.04 6.42
C THR A 126 17.02 1.74 6.13
N SER A 127 17.60 0.74 6.79
CA SER A 127 18.97 0.28 6.51
C SER A 127 19.16 -0.38 5.13
N GLN A 128 18.08 -0.81 4.49
CA GLN A 128 18.07 -1.45 3.18
C GLN A 128 17.55 -0.54 2.07
N ALA A 129 16.65 0.39 2.40
CA ALA A 129 16.09 1.36 1.49
C ALA A 129 17.16 2.34 0.97
N SER A 130 17.07 2.68 -0.31
CA SER A 130 17.93 3.70 -0.92
C SER A 130 17.49 5.10 -0.50
N PRO A 131 18.43 6.01 -0.18
CA PRO A 131 18.10 7.40 0.09
C PRO A 131 17.69 8.17 -1.18
N THR A 132 18.07 7.71 -2.37
CA THR A 132 17.94 8.52 -3.60
C THR A 132 17.28 7.79 -4.77
N ARG A 133 17.21 6.46 -4.75
CA ARG A 133 16.68 5.71 -5.88
C ARG A 133 15.18 5.44 -5.74
N ILE A 134 14.48 5.78 -6.81
CA ILE A 134 13.05 5.55 -6.99
C ILE A 134 12.89 4.88 -8.36
N VAL A 135 12.10 3.82 -8.44
CA VAL A 135 11.74 3.13 -9.69
C VAL A 135 10.23 2.98 -9.78
N TRP A 136 9.69 2.85 -10.99
CA TRP A 136 8.25 2.68 -11.18
C TRP A 136 7.72 1.48 -10.37
N PRO A 137 6.59 1.60 -9.65
CA PRO A 137 5.59 2.67 -9.72
C PRO A 137 5.82 3.88 -8.79
N ALA A 138 6.91 3.91 -8.03
CA ALA A 138 7.15 5.00 -7.09
C ALA A 138 7.42 6.33 -7.81
N SER A 139 6.87 7.39 -7.26
CA SER A 139 7.12 8.78 -7.65
C SER A 139 7.90 9.55 -6.59
N THR A 140 7.85 9.10 -5.33
CA THR A 140 8.53 9.70 -4.18
C THR A 140 9.15 8.61 -3.32
N THR A 141 9.80 9.01 -2.23
CA THR A 141 10.36 8.11 -1.21
C THR A 141 10.09 8.68 0.17
N ASP A 142 10.13 7.82 1.18
CA ASP A 142 9.85 8.20 2.56
C ASP A 142 10.81 9.30 3.04
N GLY A 143 10.25 10.38 3.59
CA GLY A 143 10.97 11.56 4.07
C GLY A 143 11.96 12.17 3.07
N ASP A 144 11.70 12.04 1.77
CA ASP A 144 12.63 12.42 0.70
C ASP A 144 14.02 11.76 0.85
N GLY A 145 14.06 10.58 1.48
CA GLY A 145 15.27 9.78 1.72
C GLY A 145 16.09 10.23 2.92
N ARG A 146 15.61 11.22 3.68
CA ARG A 146 16.34 11.84 4.80
C ARG A 146 16.11 11.15 6.14
N ASN A 147 15.23 10.15 6.19
CA ASN A 147 14.83 9.44 7.41
C ASN A 147 15.75 8.25 7.75
N GLY A 148 17.07 8.44 7.60
CA GLY A 148 18.07 7.42 7.96
C GLY A 148 18.20 6.27 6.97
N HIS A 149 17.90 6.50 5.69
CA HIS A 149 18.10 5.51 4.64
C HIS A 149 19.59 5.31 4.35
N THR A 150 20.07 4.06 4.39
CA THR A 150 21.50 3.76 4.17
C THR A 150 21.75 2.64 3.16
N GLY A 151 20.69 2.06 2.60
CA GLY A 151 20.79 0.89 1.75
C GLY A 151 20.71 1.21 0.25
N ILE A 152 20.30 0.20 -0.50
CA ILE A 152 20.35 0.20 -1.96
C ILE A 152 19.01 -0.15 -2.62
N ILE A 153 18.03 -0.67 -1.89
CA ILE A 153 16.75 -1.07 -2.46
C ILE A 153 15.96 0.20 -2.83
N PRO A 154 15.67 0.46 -4.12
CA PRO A 154 14.89 1.62 -4.50
C PRO A 154 13.46 1.57 -3.95
N MET A 155 12.88 2.72 -3.63
CA MET A 155 11.42 2.81 -3.48
C MET A 155 10.76 2.41 -4.80
N GLY A 156 9.69 1.63 -4.74
CA GLY A 156 9.01 1.05 -5.89
C GLY A 156 9.65 -0.21 -6.47
N ALA A 157 10.74 -0.73 -5.87
CA ALA A 157 11.35 -1.98 -6.33
C ALA A 157 10.36 -3.16 -6.24
N LEU A 158 10.31 -3.98 -7.29
CA LEU A 158 9.50 -5.20 -7.34
C LEU A 158 10.33 -6.40 -6.89
N PHE A 159 9.78 -7.19 -5.98
CA PHE A 159 10.30 -8.49 -5.57
C PHE A 159 9.28 -9.58 -5.91
N ALA A 160 9.75 -10.72 -6.39
CA ALA A 160 8.89 -11.85 -6.73
C ALA A 160 9.57 -13.18 -6.40
N ILE A 161 8.78 -14.23 -6.17
CA ILE A 161 9.30 -15.59 -6.19
C ILE A 161 9.46 -16.01 -7.65
N PRO A 162 10.63 -16.48 -8.10
CA PRO A 162 10.80 -16.90 -9.48
C PRO A 162 9.78 -17.97 -9.90
N PRO A 163 9.22 -17.94 -11.13
CA PRO A 163 8.16 -18.86 -11.56
C PRO A 163 8.56 -20.35 -11.50
N GLN A 164 9.85 -20.65 -11.61
CA GLN A 164 10.41 -21.99 -11.55
C GLN A 164 10.55 -22.55 -10.13
N VAL A 165 10.31 -21.74 -9.09
CA VAL A 165 10.35 -22.21 -7.71
C VAL A 165 9.08 -23.01 -7.43
N ASP A 166 9.27 -24.26 -6.99
CA ASP A 166 8.18 -25.12 -6.51
C ASP A 166 7.75 -24.66 -5.11
N LEU A 167 6.57 -24.03 -5.02
CA LEU A 167 6.05 -23.49 -3.75
C LEU A 167 5.79 -24.59 -2.71
N ASP A 168 5.50 -25.82 -3.12
CA ASP A 168 5.24 -26.93 -2.20
C ASP A 168 6.54 -27.36 -1.48
N ARG A 169 7.70 -27.03 -2.05
CA ARG A 169 9.03 -27.29 -1.44
C ARG A 169 9.50 -26.18 -0.50
N LEU A 170 8.78 -25.06 -0.40
CA LEU A 170 9.13 -23.99 0.54
C LEU A 170 8.84 -24.36 2.00
N GLY A 171 8.09 -25.43 2.25
CA GLY A 171 7.77 -25.90 3.60
C GLY A 171 6.83 -24.97 4.36
N LEU A 172 5.91 -24.31 3.64
CA LEU A 172 4.91 -23.40 4.21
C LEU A 172 3.82 -24.20 4.94
N ALA A 173 3.67 -23.95 6.23
CA ALA A 173 2.75 -24.72 7.07
C ALA A 173 1.29 -24.29 6.90
N THR A 174 1.05 -23.02 6.57
CA THR A 174 -0.27 -22.39 6.70
C THR A 174 -0.92 -22.09 5.35
N PRO A 175 -2.27 -22.12 5.27
CA PRO A 175 -2.96 -21.72 4.05
C PRO A 175 -2.72 -20.24 3.70
N GLU A 176 -2.63 -19.36 4.68
CA GLU A 176 -2.35 -17.94 4.50
C GLU A 176 -0.92 -17.71 3.95
N GLY A 177 0.07 -18.42 4.48
CA GLY A 177 1.44 -18.40 3.96
C GLY A 177 1.52 -18.91 2.52
N ARG A 178 0.80 -19.99 2.18
CA ARG A 178 0.70 -20.49 0.80
C ARG A 178 0.01 -19.49 -0.14
N ALA A 179 -1.05 -18.83 0.31
CA ALA A 179 -1.73 -17.80 -0.46
C ALA A 179 -0.81 -16.60 -0.74
N LEU A 180 -0.06 -16.15 0.28
CA LEU A 180 0.89 -15.05 0.14
C LEU A 180 2.06 -15.42 -0.79
N ALA A 181 2.63 -16.62 -0.64
CA ALA A 181 3.72 -17.08 -1.51
C ALA A 181 3.28 -17.18 -2.98
N ARG A 182 2.06 -17.69 -3.22
CA ARG A 182 1.46 -17.72 -4.56
C ARG A 182 1.33 -16.31 -5.14
N ALA A 183 0.83 -15.36 -4.36
CA ALA A 183 0.72 -13.97 -4.81
C ALA A 183 2.07 -13.35 -5.17
N PHE A 184 3.13 -13.64 -4.39
CA PHE A 184 4.48 -13.22 -4.73
C PHE A 184 5.05 -13.86 -5.99
N GLN A 185 4.65 -15.09 -6.32
CA GLN A 185 5.06 -15.74 -7.56
C GLN A 185 4.29 -15.20 -8.77
N GLU A 186 2.99 -14.95 -8.61
CA GLU A 186 2.09 -14.57 -9.69
C GLU A 186 2.12 -13.07 -10.01
N PHE A 187 2.22 -12.22 -8.99
CA PHE A 187 2.09 -10.76 -9.09
C PHE A 187 3.27 -10.00 -8.49
N GLY A 188 4.05 -10.63 -7.61
CA GLY A 188 5.15 -10.00 -6.88
C GLY A 188 4.67 -9.03 -5.79
N GLY A 189 5.62 -8.31 -5.19
CA GLY A 189 5.34 -7.24 -4.24
C GLY A 189 6.30 -6.07 -4.38
N TYR A 190 5.76 -4.88 -4.18
CA TYR A 190 6.46 -3.62 -4.36
C TYR A 190 6.90 -3.05 -3.02
N ILE A 191 8.13 -2.55 -2.95
CA ILE A 191 8.55 -1.67 -1.84
C ILE A 191 7.79 -0.36 -1.99
N THR A 192 6.79 -0.17 -1.14
CA THR A 192 5.89 0.98 -1.18
C THR A 192 6.08 1.93 -0.01
N ASP A 193 6.84 1.48 0.98
CA ASP A 193 7.12 2.21 2.21
C ASP A 193 8.46 1.80 2.83
N THR A 194 8.84 2.44 3.95
CA THR A 194 9.93 1.98 4.80
C THR A 194 9.48 1.66 6.21
N ALA A 195 10.27 0.82 6.89
CA ALA A 195 10.04 0.45 8.28
C ALA A 195 11.33 0.52 9.09
N GLY A 196 11.21 0.81 10.38
CA GLY A 196 12.34 0.80 11.30
C GLY A 196 12.82 -0.63 11.58
N ARG A 197 14.07 -0.94 11.22
CA ARG A 197 14.80 -2.17 11.64
C ARG A 197 14.19 -3.50 11.19
N THR A 198 13.25 -3.51 10.25
CA THR A 198 12.60 -4.74 9.76
C THR A 198 12.14 -4.60 8.31
N VAL A 199 11.87 -5.72 7.66
CA VAL A 199 11.14 -5.80 6.39
C VAL A 199 9.68 -6.11 6.71
N VAL A 200 8.76 -5.38 6.09
CA VAL A 200 7.33 -5.70 6.09
C VAL A 200 7.02 -6.43 4.80
N ILE A 201 6.63 -7.70 4.90
CA ILE A 201 6.32 -8.53 3.73
C ILE A 201 4.89 -8.31 3.20
N ALA A 202 3.96 -7.85 4.05
CA ALA A 202 2.61 -7.50 3.63
C ALA A 202 1.99 -6.51 4.62
N TYR A 203 1.19 -5.58 4.10
CA TYR A 203 0.26 -4.79 4.90
C TYR A 203 -1.12 -5.44 4.86
N LEU A 204 -1.80 -5.46 6.01
CA LEU A 204 -3.10 -6.12 6.18
C LEU A 204 -4.17 -5.08 6.48
N GLU A 205 -5.40 -5.33 6.04
CA GLU A 205 -6.54 -4.55 6.52
C GLU A 205 -6.82 -4.80 8.02
N GLU A 206 -7.45 -3.83 8.68
CA GLU A 206 -7.79 -3.90 10.12
C GLU A 206 -8.66 -5.13 10.47
N GLY A 207 -9.43 -5.65 9.52
CA GLY A 207 -10.32 -6.79 9.72
C GLY A 207 -9.63 -8.15 9.84
N CYS A 208 -8.34 -8.28 9.50
CA CYS A 208 -7.61 -9.55 9.60
C CYS A 208 -7.54 -10.04 11.05
N THR A 209 -7.85 -11.32 11.25
CA THR A 209 -7.85 -11.95 12.59
C THR A 209 -6.43 -12.20 13.10
N GLU A 210 -6.26 -12.23 14.42
CA GLU A 210 -4.97 -12.58 15.06
C GLU A 210 -4.44 -13.94 14.55
N ALA A 211 -5.31 -14.93 14.40
CA ALA A 211 -4.93 -16.24 13.85
C ALA A 211 -4.38 -16.16 12.41
N GLN A 212 -4.96 -15.32 11.54
CA GLN A 212 -4.45 -15.10 10.19
C GLN A 212 -3.08 -14.42 10.22
N ILE A 213 -2.92 -13.43 11.10
CA ILE A 213 -1.66 -12.70 11.30
C ILE A 213 -0.57 -13.67 11.77
N ASP A 214 -0.83 -14.46 12.81
CA ASP A 214 0.13 -15.43 13.35
C ASP A 214 0.57 -16.46 12.32
N ARG A 215 -0.36 -16.95 11.50
CA ARG A 215 -0.06 -17.90 10.43
C ARG A 215 0.85 -17.29 9.37
N LEU A 216 0.56 -16.08 8.91
CA LEU A 216 1.45 -15.33 8.01
C LEU A 216 2.83 -15.12 8.65
N GLN A 217 2.88 -14.73 9.92
CA GLN A 217 4.14 -14.52 10.63
C GLN A 217 4.97 -15.80 10.74
N SER A 218 4.34 -16.96 10.92
CA SER A 218 5.02 -18.26 11.03
C SER A 218 5.71 -18.73 9.74
N ASP A 219 5.23 -18.27 8.59
CA ASP A 219 5.74 -18.65 7.26
C ASP A 219 6.59 -17.56 6.59
N LYS A 220 6.59 -16.32 7.11
CA LYS A 220 7.19 -15.15 6.45
C LYS A 220 8.65 -15.33 6.04
N ASP A 221 9.48 -15.96 6.87
CA ASP A 221 10.93 -16.04 6.63
C ASP A 221 11.26 -16.96 5.46
N ARG A 222 10.44 -18.02 5.27
CA ARG A 222 10.52 -18.92 4.11
C ARG A 222 10.17 -18.19 2.82
N ILE A 223 9.14 -17.35 2.87
CA ILE A 223 8.71 -16.53 1.71
C ILE A 223 9.78 -15.47 1.41
N LEU A 224 10.23 -14.72 2.42
CA LEU A 224 11.25 -13.67 2.27
C LEU A 224 12.54 -14.19 1.62
N THR A 225 12.99 -15.39 1.99
CA THR A 225 14.21 -16.00 1.46
C THR A 225 14.07 -16.44 0.00
N ALA A 226 12.84 -16.68 -0.47
CA ALA A 226 12.55 -17.06 -1.86
C ALA A 226 12.41 -15.84 -2.81
N LEU A 227 12.34 -14.62 -2.27
CA LEU A 227 12.16 -13.40 -3.07
C LEU A 227 13.45 -12.98 -3.77
N THR A 228 13.32 -12.65 -5.05
CA THR A 228 14.36 -11.95 -5.83
C THR A 228 13.83 -10.64 -6.35
N MET A 229 14.72 -9.64 -6.48
CA MET A 229 14.38 -8.37 -7.11
C MET A 229 14.22 -8.56 -8.63
N VAL A 230 13.13 -8.02 -9.18
CA VAL A 230 12.85 -7.97 -10.61
C VAL A 230 13.45 -6.69 -11.19
N THR A 231 14.45 -6.80 -12.05
CA THR A 231 15.28 -5.66 -12.50
C THR A 231 14.78 -4.98 -13.77
N ASN A 232 13.81 -5.56 -14.47
CA ASN A 232 13.27 -5.09 -15.75
C ASN A 232 11.80 -4.64 -15.66
N ASN A 233 11.30 -4.37 -14.45
CA ASN A 233 9.98 -3.79 -14.20
C ASN A 233 9.95 -2.30 -14.61
N SER A 234 8.90 -1.89 -15.34
CA SER A 234 8.73 -0.51 -15.80
C SER A 234 7.25 -0.17 -16.05
N ALA A 235 6.92 1.11 -16.22
CA ALA A 235 5.56 1.54 -16.57
C ALA A 235 5.05 0.90 -17.88
N ALA A 236 5.93 0.70 -18.86
CA ALA A 236 5.59 0.07 -20.13
C ALA A 236 5.44 -1.46 -20.02
N HIS A 237 6.12 -2.06 -19.04
CA HIS A 237 6.10 -3.51 -18.79
C HIS A 237 5.95 -3.80 -17.29
N PRO A 238 4.75 -3.63 -16.71
CA PRO A 238 4.51 -3.96 -15.31
C PRO A 238 4.77 -5.44 -15.03
N GLY A 239 5.71 -5.73 -14.13
CA GLY A 239 6.19 -7.08 -13.83
C GLY A 239 7.35 -7.57 -14.71
N GLY A 240 7.82 -6.73 -15.64
CA GLY A 240 8.83 -7.09 -16.63
C GLY A 240 8.22 -7.52 -17.99
N PRO A 241 9.02 -7.54 -19.07
CA PRO A 241 8.62 -8.05 -20.36
C PRO A 241 8.48 -9.58 -20.35
N GLY A 242 7.67 -10.12 -21.26
CA GLY A 242 7.49 -11.56 -21.47
C GLY A 242 6.12 -12.08 -21.02
N PRO A 243 5.92 -13.41 -21.07
CA PRO A 243 4.69 -14.04 -20.62
C PRO A 243 4.44 -13.79 -19.13
N ARG A 244 3.21 -13.40 -18.78
CA ARG A 244 2.82 -13.27 -17.37
C ARG A 244 2.63 -14.65 -16.74
N VAL A 245 3.01 -14.77 -15.46
CA VAL A 245 2.79 -15.98 -14.66
C VAL A 245 1.29 -16.21 -14.43
N ALA A 246 0.55 -15.12 -14.18
CA ALA A 246 -0.90 -15.13 -14.04
C ALA A 246 -1.54 -14.03 -14.90
N ALA A 247 -2.82 -14.24 -15.25
CA ALA A 247 -3.62 -13.19 -15.87
C ALA A 247 -3.73 -11.99 -14.92
N PRO A 248 -3.76 -10.74 -15.45
CA PRO A 248 -4.02 -9.58 -14.60
C PRO A 248 -5.37 -9.75 -13.90
N PRO A 249 -5.56 -9.10 -12.73
CA PRO A 249 -6.86 -9.07 -12.08
C PRO A 249 -7.90 -8.48 -13.04
N PRO A 250 -9.16 -8.94 -13.00
CA PRO A 250 -10.19 -8.32 -13.81
C PRO A 250 -10.28 -6.83 -13.47
N PRO A 251 -10.46 -5.95 -14.47
CA PRO A 251 -10.64 -4.54 -14.22
C PRO A 251 -11.84 -4.31 -13.31
N LEU A 252 -11.76 -3.28 -12.48
CA LEU A 252 -12.89 -2.92 -11.64
C LEU A 252 -14.02 -2.44 -12.56
N LYS A 253 -15.27 -2.89 -12.31
CA LYS A 253 -16.41 -2.60 -13.18
C LYS A 253 -16.51 -1.08 -13.45
N GLY A 254 -16.36 -0.68 -14.72
CA GLY A 254 -16.50 0.70 -15.18
C GLY A 254 -15.20 1.39 -15.62
N GLU A 255 -14.15 0.63 -15.93
CA GLU A 255 -13.08 1.00 -16.88
C GLU A 255 -13.56 0.93 -18.34
#